data_AF-A0A849ZH32-F1
#
_entry.id   AF-A0A849ZH32-F1
#
_cell.length_a   1.000
_cell.length_b   1.000
_cell.length_c   1.000
_cell.angle_alpha   90.00
_cell.angle_beta   90.00
_cell.angle_gamma   90.00
#
_symmetry.space_group_name_H-M   'P 1'
#
loop_
_entity.id
_entity.type
_entity.pdbx_description
1 polymer ?
#
loop_
_entity_poly.entity_id
_entity_poly.type
_entity_poly.pdbx_seq_one_letter_code
_entity_poly.pdbx_strand_id
1 'polypeptide(L)'
;MSTTNHAKVTVATGDALDVRFFSVEHAMSQLFRIELRVLSENPSVDFDSVIGTEASFELSTEYSSQRWTGLCLEMEQVRVEQGELASYRLVIVPRAYLLTQRKNYRIFQYESELDIVKKLLGEWRVDHEVRCNAANHIVRKFRVQYGESDFVFMSRMLEDAGISYYFEESDEGTKLVLDDEPETRTVSHPMLQFHERPNPHGTFVTHVAVRSRLRPGTMTVGDLDYRRRSSKQPRVSATTGLPQEARLEQFDYEPGAMLYKGASGGGTPSADDRGIARTDETAGQRKAMNRLYGKRNDANVVSLESNVLELAPGRILSVFNHPHSTVGASDGLLVTACVLEADYDGDWRAQVELVPASVPYRPEAVTPKPELHGVESATVVGPFGEEIHTDEYGRIRVHFHWDRESRRNETSSCWLPCNQPWAGSTFGGVNLPRIGQEVL
;
A
#
# COMPACT_ATOMS: atom_id res chain seq x y z
N MET A 1 -6.48 -35.84 24.66
CA MET A 1 -5.15 -35.30 25.01
C MET A 1 -5.00 -34.05 24.16
N SER A 2 -5.02 -32.87 24.78
CA SER A 2 -5.04 -31.60 24.07
C SER A 2 -3.72 -31.42 23.31
N THR A 3 -3.80 -31.39 21.97
CA THR A 3 -2.73 -30.94 21.08
C THR A 3 -2.43 -29.49 21.45
N THR A 4 -1.41 -29.29 22.28
CA THR A 4 -1.20 -28.05 23.03
C THR A 4 -0.62 -27.01 22.07
N ASN A 5 -1.46 -26.11 21.58
CA ASN A 5 -0.99 -24.92 20.90
C ASN A 5 -0.19 -24.09 21.90
N HIS A 6 1.05 -23.75 21.56
CA HIS A 6 1.91 -22.97 22.43
C HIS A 6 1.95 -21.52 21.91
N ALA A 7 1.18 -20.67 22.56
CA ALA A 7 1.16 -19.24 22.31
C ALA A 7 2.09 -18.53 23.30
N LYS A 8 3.01 -17.72 22.80
CA LYS A 8 3.97 -16.96 23.62
C LYS A 8 3.99 -15.51 23.19
N VAL A 9 3.95 -14.60 24.16
CA VAL A 9 4.15 -13.17 23.93
C VAL A 9 5.41 -12.71 24.65
N THR A 10 6.06 -11.69 24.11
CA THR A 10 7.21 -11.02 24.74
C THR A 10 7.03 -9.52 24.59
N VAL A 11 7.23 -8.79 25.68
CA VAL A 11 7.19 -7.33 25.79
C VAL A 11 8.49 -6.82 26.40
N ALA A 12 8.78 -5.52 26.25
CA ALA A 12 10.06 -4.93 26.65
C ALA A 12 10.40 -5.07 28.14
N THR A 13 9.40 -5.10 29.03
CA THR A 13 9.62 -5.28 30.48
C THR A 13 10.08 -6.69 30.84
N GLY A 14 9.87 -7.68 29.96
CA GLY A 14 10.16 -9.08 30.23
C GLY A 14 9.18 -9.75 31.21
N ASP A 15 8.06 -9.09 31.54
CA ASP A 15 7.00 -9.67 32.38
C ASP A 15 6.50 -10.99 31.78
N ALA A 16 6.25 -11.98 32.64
CA ALA A 16 5.62 -13.23 32.24
C ALA A 16 4.14 -12.99 31.95
N LEU A 17 3.76 -13.19 30.68
CA LEU A 17 2.40 -12.99 30.18
C LEU A 17 1.91 -14.30 29.57
N ASP A 18 0.93 -14.93 30.22
CA ASP A 18 0.31 -16.17 29.78
C ASP A 18 -0.87 -15.87 28.86
N VAL A 19 -0.77 -16.27 27.60
CA VAL A 19 -1.75 -15.91 26.55
C VAL A 19 -3.03 -16.72 26.73
N ARG A 20 -4.15 -16.04 26.98
CA ARG A 20 -5.48 -16.63 27.19
C ARG A 20 -6.41 -16.52 25.99
N PHE A 21 -6.15 -15.57 25.11
CA PHE A 21 -6.84 -15.39 23.84
C PHE A 21 -5.87 -14.71 22.87
N PHE A 22 -5.97 -15.07 21.60
CA PHE A 22 -5.32 -14.33 20.53
C PHE A 22 -6.25 -14.17 19.33
N SER A 23 -6.10 -13.04 18.64
CA SER A 23 -6.62 -12.80 17.29
C SER A 23 -5.51 -12.15 16.46
N VAL A 24 -5.12 -12.80 15.36
CA VAL A 24 -4.13 -12.29 14.39
C VAL A 24 -4.87 -12.00 13.10
N GLU A 25 -4.95 -10.73 12.73
CA GLU A 25 -5.55 -10.28 11.48
C GLU A 25 -4.47 -9.72 10.56
N HIS A 26 -4.36 -10.27 9.35
CA HIS A 26 -3.49 -9.71 8.32
C HIS A 26 -4.10 -9.85 6.92
N ALA A 27 -3.91 -8.83 6.08
CA ALA A 27 -4.43 -8.80 4.72
C ALA A 27 -3.47 -8.07 3.78
N MET A 28 -3.57 -8.37 2.48
CA MET A 28 -2.85 -7.68 1.42
C MET A 28 -3.16 -6.19 1.47
N SER A 29 -2.10 -5.39 1.42
CA SER A 29 -2.12 -3.94 1.49
C SER A 29 -2.78 -3.37 2.75
N GLN A 30 -2.68 -4.09 3.87
CA GLN A 30 -3.11 -3.64 5.19
C GLN A 30 -2.03 -3.89 6.24
N LEU A 31 -2.03 -3.11 7.32
CA LEU A 31 -1.18 -3.35 8.48
C LEU A 31 -1.79 -4.47 9.31
N PHE A 32 -1.00 -5.49 9.66
CA PHE A 32 -1.50 -6.54 10.54
C PHE A 32 -1.84 -5.98 11.94
N ARG A 33 -2.75 -6.66 12.63
CA ARG A 33 -3.11 -6.37 14.01
C ARG A 33 -3.21 -7.67 14.78
N ILE A 34 -2.54 -7.72 15.93
CA ILE A 34 -2.59 -8.86 16.84
C ILE A 34 -3.19 -8.37 18.15
N GLU A 35 -4.33 -8.92 18.53
CA GLU A 35 -4.95 -8.66 19.83
C GLU A 35 -4.77 -9.89 20.73
N LEU A 36 -4.26 -9.65 21.93
CA LEU A 36 -4.02 -10.69 22.93
C LEU A 36 -4.76 -10.35 24.21
N ARG A 37 -5.31 -11.36 24.88
CA ARG A 37 -5.66 -11.28 26.30
C ARG A 37 -4.71 -12.18 27.05
N VAL A 38 -4.07 -11.64 28.09
CA VAL A 38 -2.99 -12.31 28.81
C VAL A 38 -3.24 -12.24 30.31
N LEU A 39 -2.72 -13.22 31.04
CA LEU A 39 -2.69 -13.25 32.49
C LEU A 39 -1.25 -13.02 32.97
N SER A 40 -1.05 -12.25 34.02
CA SER A 40 0.26 -12.04 34.65
C SER A 40 0.17 -12.15 36.17
N GLU A 41 1.26 -12.61 36.79
CA GLU A 41 1.48 -12.51 38.24
C GLU A 41 1.88 -11.09 38.67
N ASN A 42 2.26 -10.21 37.73
CA ASN A 42 2.52 -8.80 38.02
C ASN A 42 1.20 -8.00 37.88
N PRO A 43 0.60 -7.52 38.97
CA PRO A 43 -0.63 -6.73 38.93
C PRO A 43 -0.39 -5.26 38.53
N SER A 44 0.86 -4.86 38.27
CA SER A 44 1.22 -3.48 37.95
C SER A 44 2.34 -3.46 36.90
N VAL A 45 2.13 -4.10 35.76
CA VAL A 45 3.03 -3.99 34.61
C VAL A 45 3.21 -2.51 34.25
N ASP A 46 4.46 -2.08 34.06
CA ASP A 46 4.78 -0.69 33.74
C ASP A 46 4.45 -0.39 32.26
N PHE A 47 3.28 0.20 32.03
CA PHE A 47 2.79 0.48 30.68
C PHE A 47 3.70 1.44 29.90
N ASP A 48 4.32 2.41 30.57
CA ASP A 48 5.20 3.40 29.91
C ASP A 48 6.45 2.74 29.34
N SER A 49 6.90 1.64 29.94
CA SER A 49 8.01 0.83 29.45
C SER A 49 7.61 -0.13 28.31
N VAL A 50 6.31 -0.36 28.07
CA VAL A 50 5.80 -1.31 27.06
C VAL A 50 5.27 -0.59 25.82
N ILE A 51 4.46 0.46 25.98
CA ILE A 51 3.80 1.15 24.85
C ILE A 51 4.82 1.74 23.87
N GLY A 52 4.62 1.49 22.58
CA GLY A 52 5.48 1.97 21.49
C GLY A 52 6.83 1.26 21.38
N THR A 53 7.10 0.27 22.22
CA THR A 53 8.34 -0.53 22.20
C THR A 53 8.13 -1.86 21.49
N GLU A 54 9.22 -2.59 21.23
CA GLU A 54 9.18 -3.88 20.54
C GLU A 54 8.40 -4.94 21.34
N ALA A 55 7.52 -5.64 20.64
CA ALA A 55 6.78 -6.78 21.16
C ALA A 55 6.72 -7.89 20.11
N SER A 56 6.62 -9.14 20.55
CA SER A 56 6.44 -10.27 19.64
C SER A 56 5.41 -11.27 20.14
N PHE A 57 4.66 -11.84 19.20
CA PHE A 57 3.75 -12.96 19.42
C PHE A 57 4.26 -14.15 18.63
N GLU A 58 4.31 -15.33 19.24
CA GLU A 58 4.70 -16.58 18.61
C GLU A 58 3.60 -17.61 18.86
N LEU A 59 3.20 -18.30 17.80
CA LEU A 59 2.25 -19.40 17.85
C LEU A 59 2.93 -20.65 17.28
N SER A 60 3.09 -21.66 18.13
CA SER A 60 3.64 -22.96 17.74
C SER A 60 2.58 -24.05 17.82
N THR A 61 2.57 -24.89 16.79
CA THR A 61 1.70 -26.06 16.62
C THR A 61 2.55 -27.31 16.50
N GLU A 62 1.92 -28.49 16.38
CA GLU A 62 2.64 -29.74 16.08
C GLU A 62 3.42 -29.68 14.75
N TYR A 63 2.94 -28.87 13.78
CA TYR A 63 3.44 -28.89 12.40
C TYR A 63 4.25 -27.66 12.00
N SER A 64 4.02 -26.51 12.64
CA SER A 64 4.61 -25.22 12.25
C SER A 64 4.70 -24.26 13.44
N SER A 65 5.63 -23.31 13.38
CA SER A 65 5.72 -22.19 14.31
C SER A 65 5.82 -20.90 13.52
N GLN A 66 5.12 -19.86 13.94
CA GLN A 66 5.16 -18.55 13.32
C GLN A 66 5.30 -17.47 14.38
N ARG A 67 6.19 -16.50 14.11
CA ARG A 67 6.50 -15.40 15.03
C ARG A 67 6.30 -14.06 14.35
N TRP A 68 5.41 -13.26 14.91
CA TRP A 68 5.19 -11.89 14.53
C TRP A 68 5.96 -10.96 15.47
N THR A 69 6.69 -10.00 14.90
CA THR A 69 7.38 -8.95 15.65
C THR A 69 6.85 -7.59 15.23
N GLY A 70 6.62 -6.72 16.20
CA GLY A 70 6.05 -5.40 15.96
C GLY A 70 6.27 -4.47 17.14
N LEU A 71 5.35 -3.53 17.30
CA LEU A 71 5.29 -2.60 18.41
C LEU A 71 4.04 -2.86 19.23
N CYS A 72 4.14 -2.73 20.55
CA CYS A 72 2.96 -2.67 21.40
C CYS A 72 2.24 -1.33 21.17
N LEU A 73 1.06 -1.36 20.57
CA LEU A 73 0.22 -0.19 20.34
C LEU A 73 -0.56 0.22 21.57
N GLU A 74 -1.12 -0.77 22.27
CA GLU A 74 -2.12 -0.57 23.33
C GLU A 74 -1.96 -1.66 24.37
N MET A 75 -2.04 -1.29 25.65
CA MET A 75 -2.06 -2.20 26.78
C MET A 75 -3.06 -1.69 27.80
N GLU A 76 -3.93 -2.58 28.27
CA GLU A 76 -5.01 -2.28 29.21
C GLU A 76 -5.02 -3.33 30.32
N GLN A 77 -5.08 -2.91 31.59
CA GLN A 77 -5.40 -3.82 32.69
C GLN A 77 -6.92 -3.97 32.76
N VAL A 78 -7.42 -5.15 32.36
CA VAL A 78 -8.87 -5.42 32.30
C VAL A 78 -9.42 -5.60 33.71
N ARG A 79 -8.71 -6.36 34.56
CA ARG A 79 -9.06 -6.59 35.96
C ARG A 79 -7.91 -7.22 36.74
N VAL A 80 -7.92 -7.02 38.05
CA VAL A 80 -7.14 -7.80 39.02
C VAL A 80 -8.01 -8.96 39.50
N GLU A 81 -7.51 -10.18 39.33
CA GLU A 81 -8.18 -11.42 39.72
C GLU A 81 -7.96 -11.72 41.22
N GLN A 82 -8.73 -12.65 41.77
CA GLN A 82 -8.47 -13.15 43.13
C GLN A 82 -7.15 -13.92 43.16
N GLY A 83 -6.24 -13.56 44.08
CA GLY A 83 -4.94 -14.23 44.25
C GLY A 83 -3.75 -13.55 43.55
N GLU A 84 -3.76 -12.21 43.44
CA GLU A 84 -2.66 -11.36 42.92
C GLU A 84 -2.35 -11.48 41.41
N LEU A 85 -3.12 -12.29 40.67
CA LEU A 85 -3.07 -12.31 39.21
C LEU A 85 -3.79 -11.10 38.61
N ALA A 86 -3.37 -10.63 37.45
CA ALA A 86 -4.05 -9.59 36.68
C ALA A 86 -4.22 -10.01 35.21
N SER A 87 -5.38 -9.68 34.65
CA SER A 87 -5.69 -9.85 33.24
C SER A 87 -5.40 -8.55 32.48
N TYR A 88 -4.68 -8.67 31.36
CA TYR A 88 -4.38 -7.55 30.47
C TYR A 88 -4.85 -7.84 29.05
N ARG A 89 -5.20 -6.78 28.32
CA ARG A 89 -5.35 -6.77 26.87
C ARG A 89 -4.15 -6.07 26.26
N LEU A 90 -3.57 -6.65 25.21
CA LEU A 90 -2.39 -6.13 24.51
C LEU A 90 -2.66 -6.12 23.00
N VAL A 91 -2.20 -5.08 22.31
CA VAL A 91 -2.30 -4.97 20.86
C VAL A 91 -0.91 -4.80 20.26
N ILE A 92 -0.53 -5.67 19.32
CA ILE A 92 0.72 -5.59 18.57
C ILE A 92 0.44 -5.23 17.11
N VAL A 93 1.21 -4.29 16.56
CA VAL A 93 1.11 -3.79 15.18
C VAL A 93 2.49 -3.75 14.51
N PRO A 94 2.61 -3.77 13.17
CA PRO A 94 3.90 -3.61 12.52
C PRO A 94 4.51 -2.23 12.82
N ARG A 95 5.84 -2.13 12.74
CA ARG A 95 6.54 -0.82 12.82
C ARG A 95 6.04 0.19 11.78
N ALA A 96 5.54 -0.29 10.63
CA ALA A 96 4.90 0.53 9.61
C ALA A 96 3.67 1.31 10.11
N TYR A 97 3.07 0.92 11.24
CA TYR A 97 2.01 1.68 11.90
C TYR A 97 2.45 3.10 12.27
N LEU A 98 3.72 3.34 12.56
CA LEU A 98 4.22 4.67 12.89
C LEU A 98 4.01 5.70 11.76
N LEU A 99 3.95 5.25 10.50
CA LEU A 99 3.65 6.12 9.36
C LEU A 99 2.23 6.73 9.44
N THR A 100 1.32 6.12 10.21
CA THR A 100 -0.03 6.65 10.42
C THR A 100 -0.04 7.87 11.36
N GLN A 101 1.01 8.03 12.16
CA GLN A 101 1.06 8.99 13.27
C GLN A 101 1.62 10.36 12.87
N ARG A 102 2.36 10.45 11.75
CA ARG A 102 2.91 11.72 11.24
C ARG A 102 2.17 12.18 10.01
N LYS A 103 1.74 13.44 10.06
CA LYS A 103 1.09 14.17 8.96
C LYS A 103 2.02 15.24 8.40
N ASN A 104 2.09 15.37 7.08
CA ASN A 104 3.08 16.28 6.47
C ASN A 104 2.60 16.96 5.18
N TYR A 105 3.40 17.95 4.76
CA TYR A 105 3.33 18.65 3.47
C TYR A 105 4.71 18.59 2.83
N ARG A 106 4.89 17.80 1.78
CA ARG A 106 6.20 17.52 1.17
C ARG A 106 6.11 17.43 -0.34
N ILE A 107 7.17 17.87 -1.01
CA ILE A 107 7.31 17.83 -2.46
C ILE A 107 8.41 16.83 -2.83
N PHE A 108 8.05 15.86 -3.67
CA PHE A 108 8.96 14.88 -4.25
C PHE A 108 9.09 15.15 -5.75
N GLN A 109 10.31 15.32 -6.25
CA GLN A 109 10.57 15.67 -7.65
C GLN A 109 11.53 14.69 -8.27
N TYR A 110 11.23 14.25 -9.50
CA TYR A 110 12.10 13.35 -10.26
C TYR A 110 12.38 12.02 -9.56
N GLU A 111 11.34 11.47 -8.92
CA GLU A 111 11.37 10.18 -8.22
C GLU A 111 10.20 9.30 -8.68
N SER A 112 10.39 7.99 -8.66
CA SER A 112 9.29 7.02 -8.84
C SER A 112 8.48 6.88 -7.55
N GLU A 113 7.23 6.41 -7.65
CA GLU A 113 6.45 6.04 -6.46
C GLU A 113 7.22 5.09 -5.54
N LEU A 114 7.89 4.08 -6.11
CA LEU A 114 8.66 3.10 -5.34
C LEU A 114 9.85 3.73 -4.59
N ASP A 115 10.56 4.68 -5.20
CA ASP A 115 11.67 5.37 -4.54
C ASP A 115 11.19 6.26 -3.40
N ILE A 116 10.06 6.95 -3.58
CA ILE A 116 9.44 7.75 -2.52
C ILE A 116 9.03 6.84 -1.36
N VAL A 117 8.39 5.71 -1.63
CA VAL A 117 7.99 4.74 -0.59
C VAL A 117 9.20 4.22 0.19
N LYS A 118 10.29 3.85 -0.49
CA LYS A 118 11.54 3.41 0.18
C LYS A 118 12.09 4.48 1.12
N LYS A 119 12.03 5.77 0.73
CA LYS A 119 12.44 6.88 1.60
C LYS A 119 11.57 6.98 2.85
N LEU A 120 10.24 6.92 2.69
CA LEU A 120 9.32 6.95 3.83
C LEU A 120 9.57 5.78 4.79
N LEU A 121 9.71 4.56 4.27
CA LEU A 121 10.01 3.38 5.08
C LEU A 121 11.36 3.52 5.80
N GLY A 122 12.38 4.06 5.13
CA GLY A 122 13.70 4.32 5.71
C GLY A 122 13.68 5.36 6.84
N GLU A 123 12.91 6.44 6.71
CA GLU A 123 12.74 7.47 7.76
C GLU A 123 12.17 6.87 9.05
N TRP A 124 11.33 5.83 8.94
CA TRP A 124 10.70 5.11 10.05
C TRP A 124 11.41 3.81 10.45
N ARG A 125 12.55 3.50 9.81
CA ARG A 125 13.32 2.26 10.03
C ARG A 125 12.46 1.00 9.91
N VAL A 126 11.55 1.00 8.94
CA VAL A 126 10.74 -0.18 8.61
C VAL A 126 11.60 -1.10 7.74
N ASP A 127 11.88 -2.30 8.26
CA ASP A 127 12.56 -3.31 7.45
C ASP A 127 11.63 -3.77 6.32
N HIS A 128 12.18 -3.83 5.11
CA HIS A 128 11.39 -4.13 3.92
C HIS A 128 12.18 -4.82 2.81
N GLU A 129 11.46 -5.61 2.01
CA GLU A 129 11.94 -6.26 0.80
C GLU A 129 11.19 -5.69 -0.40
N VAL A 130 11.88 -5.57 -1.53
CA VAL A 130 11.27 -5.09 -2.78
C VAL A 130 11.36 -6.19 -3.83
N ARG A 131 10.21 -6.78 -4.14
CA ARG A 131 10.04 -7.81 -5.16
C ARG A 131 9.40 -7.26 -6.44
N CYS A 132 9.61 -5.98 -6.72
CA CYS A 132 9.00 -5.31 -7.86
C CYS A 132 9.86 -5.37 -9.13
N ASN A 133 9.23 -5.38 -10.30
CA ASN A 133 9.93 -5.13 -11.56
C ASN A 133 10.24 -3.63 -11.70
N ALA A 134 11.50 -3.25 -11.49
CA ALA A 134 11.93 -1.86 -11.53
C ALA A 134 11.60 -1.13 -12.85
N ALA A 135 11.53 -1.83 -13.98
CA ALA A 135 11.17 -1.22 -15.27
C ALA A 135 9.71 -0.73 -15.31
N ASN A 136 8.86 -1.23 -14.41
CA ASN A 136 7.45 -0.83 -14.33
C ASN A 136 7.22 0.46 -13.52
N HIS A 137 8.19 0.89 -12.71
CA HIS A 137 8.05 1.99 -11.76
C HIS A 137 8.88 3.19 -12.19
N ILE A 138 8.32 3.91 -13.16
CA ILE A 138 9.02 5.00 -13.83
C ILE A 138 8.96 6.32 -13.04
N VAL A 139 9.99 7.14 -13.23
CA VAL A 139 10.15 8.42 -12.52
C VAL A 139 9.07 9.42 -12.91
N ARG A 140 8.48 10.08 -11.91
CA ARG A 140 7.57 11.22 -12.11
C ARG A 140 8.29 12.55 -11.94
N LYS A 141 7.76 13.57 -12.62
CA LYS A 141 8.27 14.94 -12.46
C LYS A 141 8.02 15.48 -11.06
N PHE A 142 6.82 15.27 -10.54
CA PHE A 142 6.32 15.99 -9.36
C PHE A 142 5.25 15.16 -8.65
N ARG A 143 5.40 14.95 -7.35
CA ARG A 143 4.41 14.35 -6.46
C ARG A 143 4.41 15.14 -5.15
N VAL A 144 3.25 15.30 -4.55
CA VAL A 144 3.07 16.05 -3.31
C VAL A 144 2.38 15.15 -2.30
N GLN A 145 2.91 15.11 -1.08
CA GLN A 145 2.17 14.71 0.12
C GLN A 145 1.52 15.98 0.65
N TYR A 146 0.19 16.05 0.71
CA TYR A 146 -0.51 17.30 1.03
C TYR A 146 -1.52 17.09 2.15
N GLY A 147 -1.14 17.45 3.37
CA GLY A 147 -2.06 17.39 4.51
C GLY A 147 -2.60 15.98 4.76
N GLU A 148 -1.75 14.97 4.63
CA GLU A 148 -2.06 13.54 4.81
C GLU A 148 -0.94 12.84 5.59
N SER A 149 -1.22 11.68 6.20
CA SER A 149 -0.19 10.92 6.92
C SER A 149 0.79 10.27 5.95
N ASP A 150 1.98 9.91 6.44
CA ASP A 150 2.96 9.19 5.61
C ASP A 150 2.39 7.86 5.11
N PHE A 151 1.55 7.21 5.93
CA PHE A 151 0.89 5.96 5.56
C PHE A 151 -0.15 6.18 4.47
N VAL A 152 -1.02 7.19 4.58
CA VAL A 152 -2.00 7.52 3.54
C VAL A 152 -1.29 7.87 2.23
N PHE A 153 -0.23 8.68 2.31
CA PHE A 153 0.59 9.02 1.15
C PHE A 153 1.23 7.79 0.50
N MET A 154 1.85 6.92 1.31
CA MET A 154 2.44 5.65 0.87
C MET A 154 1.39 4.76 0.18
N SER A 155 0.25 4.50 0.84
CA SER A 155 -0.79 3.61 0.35
C SER A 155 -1.35 4.07 -0.99
N ARG A 156 -1.74 5.34 -1.14
CA ARG A 156 -2.27 5.82 -2.44
C ARG A 156 -1.23 5.80 -3.57
N MET A 157 0.06 5.92 -3.25
CA MET A 157 1.13 5.80 -4.25
C MET A 157 1.31 4.35 -4.70
N LEU A 158 1.34 3.42 -3.75
CA LEU A 158 1.40 1.99 -4.01
C LEU A 158 0.17 1.52 -4.82
N GLU A 159 -1.02 1.98 -4.45
CA GLU A 159 -2.26 1.79 -5.21
C GLU A 159 -2.17 2.30 -6.65
N ASP A 160 -1.72 3.55 -6.84
CA ASP A 160 -1.55 4.15 -8.17
C ASP A 160 -0.51 3.39 -9.02
N ALA A 161 0.54 2.87 -8.39
CA ALA A 161 1.63 2.12 -9.03
C ALA A 161 1.30 0.64 -9.26
N GLY A 162 0.22 0.12 -8.65
CA GLY A 162 -0.14 -1.29 -8.69
C GLY A 162 0.79 -2.18 -7.87
N ILE A 163 1.41 -1.64 -6.82
CA ILE A 163 2.29 -2.37 -5.91
C ILE A 163 1.48 -2.72 -4.67
N SER A 164 1.28 -4.00 -4.42
CA SER A 164 0.74 -4.48 -3.15
C SER A 164 1.83 -4.54 -2.08
N TYR A 165 1.43 -4.58 -0.81
CA TYR A 165 2.34 -4.91 0.27
C TYR A 165 1.75 -5.92 1.23
N TYR A 166 2.59 -6.71 1.88
CA TYR A 166 2.21 -7.68 2.90
C TYR A 166 3.38 -7.87 3.88
N PHE A 167 3.20 -8.71 4.88
CA PHE A 167 4.20 -8.98 5.89
C PHE A 167 4.62 -10.45 5.83
N GLU A 168 5.91 -10.70 5.83
CA GLU A 168 6.48 -12.04 5.94
C GLU A 168 7.29 -12.15 7.23
N GLU A 169 7.11 -13.26 7.93
CA GLU A 169 7.88 -13.61 9.11
C GLU A 169 9.22 -14.27 8.71
N SER A 170 10.27 -13.94 9.44
CA SER A 170 11.61 -14.51 9.29
C SER A 170 12.25 -14.70 10.67
N ASP A 171 13.39 -15.38 10.72
CA ASP A 171 14.17 -15.55 11.96
C ASP A 171 14.61 -14.21 12.57
N GLU A 172 14.77 -13.17 11.74
CA GLU A 172 15.16 -11.81 12.15
C GLU A 172 13.94 -10.95 12.56
N GLY A 173 12.72 -11.43 12.35
CA GLY A 173 11.47 -10.75 12.64
C GLY A 173 10.55 -10.62 11.42
N THR A 174 9.52 -9.79 11.56
CA THR A 174 8.50 -9.54 10.53
C THR A 174 8.92 -8.39 9.62
N LYS A 175 8.92 -8.66 8.32
CA LYS A 175 9.38 -7.76 7.28
C LYS A 175 8.24 -7.35 6.35
N LEU A 176 8.21 -6.09 5.93
CA LEU A 176 7.26 -5.62 4.92
C LEU A 176 7.76 -5.98 3.51
N VAL A 177 6.94 -6.63 2.71
CA VAL A 177 7.27 -6.96 1.31
C VAL A 177 6.48 -6.06 0.39
N LEU A 178 7.17 -5.36 -0.53
CA LEU A 178 6.56 -4.64 -1.65
C LEU A 178 6.58 -5.53 -2.88
N ASP A 179 5.43 -5.74 -3.50
CA ASP A 179 5.26 -6.72 -4.59
C ASP A 179 4.25 -6.24 -5.64
N ASP A 180 4.66 -6.16 -6.91
CA ASP A 180 3.81 -5.75 -8.02
C ASP A 180 3.24 -6.91 -8.86
N GLU A 181 3.65 -8.14 -8.57
CA GLU A 181 3.21 -9.36 -9.26
C GLU A 181 3.15 -10.56 -8.27
N PRO A 182 2.46 -10.43 -7.11
CA PRO A 182 2.42 -11.48 -6.08
C PRO A 182 1.77 -12.77 -6.58
N GLU A 183 0.92 -12.70 -7.60
CA GLU A 183 0.29 -13.85 -8.27
C GLU A 183 1.29 -14.77 -9.00
N THR A 184 2.50 -14.29 -9.28
CA THR A 184 3.54 -15.04 -10.02
C THR A 184 4.52 -15.77 -9.12
N ARG A 185 4.35 -15.66 -7.79
CA ARG A 185 5.27 -16.24 -6.80
C ARG A 185 5.17 -17.75 -6.77
N THR A 186 6.19 -18.39 -6.22
CA THR A 186 6.21 -19.86 -6.12
C THR A 186 5.13 -20.35 -5.17
N VAL A 187 4.42 -21.40 -5.58
CA VAL A 187 3.45 -22.09 -4.73
C VAL A 187 4.15 -22.61 -3.48
N SER A 188 3.78 -22.04 -2.33
CA SER A 188 4.38 -22.36 -1.02
C SER A 188 3.78 -23.64 -0.43
N HIS A 189 2.50 -23.90 -0.71
CA HIS A 189 1.82 -25.13 -0.28
C HIS A 189 1.20 -25.86 -1.47
N PRO A 190 1.98 -26.71 -2.17
CA PRO A 190 1.56 -27.27 -3.45
C PRO A 190 0.59 -28.44 -3.34
N MET A 191 0.24 -28.93 -2.15
CA MET A 191 -0.64 -30.11 -1.98
C MET A 191 -1.48 -30.08 -0.69
N LEU A 192 -2.21 -29.00 -0.42
CA LEU A 192 -3.13 -28.99 0.72
C LEU A 192 -4.42 -29.75 0.40
N GLN A 193 -4.69 -30.79 1.18
CA GLN A 193 -5.83 -31.66 0.92
C GLN A 193 -7.12 -31.05 1.47
N PHE A 194 -8.17 -31.01 0.64
CA PHE A 194 -9.50 -30.69 1.08
C PHE A 194 -10.14 -31.86 1.83
N HIS A 195 -10.68 -31.57 3.01
CA HIS A 195 -11.47 -32.47 3.82
C HIS A 195 -12.78 -31.78 4.24
N GLU A 196 -13.93 -32.34 3.87
CA GLU A 196 -15.23 -31.85 4.33
C GLU A 196 -15.35 -31.93 5.86
N ARG A 197 -14.81 -33.01 6.45
CA ARG A 197 -14.75 -33.24 7.89
C ARG A 197 -13.34 -33.67 8.26
N PRO A 198 -12.45 -32.71 8.56
CA PRO A 198 -11.07 -33.02 8.88
C PRO A 198 -10.98 -33.76 10.22
N ASN A 199 -10.04 -34.69 10.31
CA ASN A 199 -9.60 -35.22 11.59
C ASN A 199 -8.59 -34.24 12.21
N PRO A 200 -8.34 -34.29 13.52
CA PRO A 200 -7.37 -33.39 14.17
C PRO A 200 -5.91 -33.59 13.72
N HIS A 201 -5.61 -34.66 13.00
CA HIS A 201 -4.25 -35.03 12.58
C HIS A 201 -3.99 -34.66 11.13
N GLY A 202 -2.81 -34.08 10.88
CA GLY A 202 -2.37 -33.65 9.55
C GLY A 202 -2.86 -32.24 9.18
N THR A 203 -2.29 -31.69 8.11
CA THR A 203 -2.69 -30.39 7.57
C THR A 203 -3.90 -30.54 6.65
N PHE A 204 -4.85 -29.61 6.73
CA PHE A 204 -6.07 -29.69 5.94
C PHE A 204 -6.61 -28.32 5.51
N VAL A 205 -7.44 -28.36 4.47
CA VAL A 205 -8.36 -27.29 4.08
C VAL A 205 -9.78 -27.81 4.23
N THR A 206 -10.68 -27.00 4.79
CA THR A 206 -12.09 -27.34 4.97
C THR A 206 -12.97 -26.10 4.79
N HIS A 207 -14.29 -26.26 4.89
CA HIS A 207 -15.27 -25.15 4.81
C HIS A 207 -15.04 -24.19 3.62
N VAL A 208 -14.75 -24.77 2.45
CA VAL A 208 -14.47 -24.01 1.23
C VAL A 208 -15.77 -23.40 0.69
N ALA A 209 -15.76 -22.09 0.44
CA ALA A 209 -16.82 -21.38 -0.25
C ALA A 209 -16.22 -20.58 -1.43
N VAL A 210 -16.94 -20.56 -2.55
CA VAL A 210 -16.54 -19.83 -3.77
C VAL A 210 -17.60 -18.78 -4.06
N ARG A 211 -17.15 -17.55 -4.30
CA ARG A 211 -18.00 -16.40 -4.60
C ARG A 211 -17.55 -15.74 -5.90
N SER A 212 -18.51 -15.45 -6.77
CA SER A 212 -18.29 -14.61 -7.95
C SER A 212 -19.21 -13.40 -7.92
N ARG A 213 -18.71 -12.23 -8.34
CA ARG A 213 -19.43 -10.97 -8.33
C ARG A 213 -19.23 -10.21 -9.65
N LEU A 214 -20.32 -9.61 -10.15
CA LEU A 214 -20.27 -8.70 -11.30
C LEU A 214 -19.41 -7.47 -10.96
N ARG A 215 -18.40 -7.19 -11.79
CA ARG A 215 -17.52 -6.03 -11.62
C ARG A 215 -17.34 -5.25 -12.93
N PRO A 216 -16.97 -3.95 -12.87
CA PRO A 216 -16.59 -3.18 -14.06
C PRO A 216 -15.56 -3.94 -14.92
N GLY A 217 -15.78 -3.98 -16.23
CA GLY A 217 -14.88 -4.64 -17.18
C GLY A 217 -13.97 -3.67 -17.93
N THR A 218 -14.24 -2.37 -17.86
CA THR A 218 -13.46 -1.35 -18.57
C THR A 218 -13.08 -0.20 -17.66
N MET A 219 -11.82 0.22 -17.73
CA MET A 219 -11.29 1.39 -17.04
C MET A 219 -10.64 2.34 -18.06
N THR A 220 -11.10 3.58 -18.09
CA THR A 220 -10.55 4.62 -18.97
C THR A 220 -9.99 5.77 -18.14
N VAL A 221 -8.75 6.17 -18.45
CA VAL A 221 -8.09 7.31 -17.82
C VAL A 221 -7.87 8.39 -18.88
N GLY A 222 -8.46 9.56 -18.65
CA GLY A 222 -8.25 10.77 -19.44
C GLY A 222 -7.22 11.70 -18.78
N ASP A 223 -6.41 12.36 -19.59
CA ASP A 223 -5.39 13.32 -19.16
C ASP A 223 -5.52 14.65 -19.92
N LEU A 224 -4.81 15.67 -19.45
CA LEU A 224 -4.59 16.96 -20.09
C LEU A 224 -3.08 17.21 -20.27
N ASP A 225 -2.64 17.24 -21.52
CA ASP A 225 -1.31 17.73 -21.91
C ASP A 225 -1.47 18.99 -22.75
N TYR A 226 -1.16 20.14 -22.16
CA TYR A 226 -1.21 21.44 -22.83
C TYR A 226 -0.21 21.58 -23.98
N ARG A 227 0.76 20.66 -24.12
CA ARG A 227 1.65 20.62 -25.29
C ARG A 227 1.00 19.94 -26.50
N ARG A 228 -0.09 19.21 -26.29
CA ARG A 228 -0.87 18.56 -27.34
C ARG A 228 -2.06 19.42 -27.75
N ARG A 229 -2.50 19.26 -28.99
CA ARG A 229 -3.72 19.93 -29.50
C ARG A 229 -4.94 19.47 -28.69
N SER A 230 -5.93 20.33 -28.53
CA SER A 230 -7.18 20.02 -27.81
C SER A 230 -7.93 18.81 -28.40
N SER A 231 -7.83 18.57 -29.71
CA SER A 231 -8.43 17.42 -30.38
C SER A 231 -7.66 16.11 -30.23
N LYS A 232 -6.49 16.13 -29.56
CA LYS A 232 -5.60 14.96 -29.40
C LYS A 232 -5.11 14.84 -27.95
N GLN A 233 -6.02 15.07 -27.00
CA GLN A 233 -5.72 14.89 -25.58
C GLN A 233 -5.58 13.40 -25.24
N PRO A 234 -4.63 13.02 -24.35
CA PRO A 234 -4.37 11.63 -24.05
C PRO A 234 -5.57 10.97 -23.36
N ARG A 235 -5.88 9.76 -23.80
CA ARG A 235 -6.91 8.90 -23.21
C ARG A 235 -6.56 7.46 -23.49
N VAL A 236 -6.54 6.65 -22.45
CA VAL A 236 -6.17 5.22 -22.53
C VAL A 236 -7.23 4.38 -21.84
N SER A 237 -7.46 3.17 -22.33
CA SER A 237 -8.50 2.27 -21.83
C SER A 237 -7.95 0.86 -21.69
N ALA A 238 -8.25 0.22 -20.56
CA ALA A 238 -8.03 -1.20 -20.32
C ALA A 238 -9.37 -1.92 -20.28
N THR A 239 -9.44 -3.16 -20.77
CA THR A 239 -10.65 -3.99 -20.71
C THR A 239 -10.29 -5.44 -20.38
N THR A 240 -11.00 -6.04 -19.43
CA THR A 240 -10.82 -7.43 -18.99
C THR A 240 -12.14 -7.94 -18.36
N GLY A 241 -12.18 -9.22 -18.01
CA GLY A 241 -13.34 -9.84 -17.38
C GLY A 241 -14.33 -10.46 -18.37
N LEU A 242 -15.58 -10.57 -17.96
CA LEU A 242 -16.61 -11.25 -18.75
C LEU A 242 -17.11 -10.36 -19.91
N PRO A 243 -17.58 -10.93 -21.03
CA PRO A 243 -18.07 -10.15 -22.18
C PRO A 243 -19.14 -9.11 -21.83
N GLN A 244 -20.04 -9.44 -20.89
CA GLN A 244 -21.07 -8.52 -20.41
C GLN A 244 -20.53 -7.38 -19.54
N GLU A 245 -19.36 -7.55 -18.93
CA GLU A 245 -18.72 -6.55 -18.06
C GLU A 245 -18.01 -5.46 -18.87
N ALA A 246 -17.65 -5.73 -20.12
CA ALA A 246 -17.00 -4.76 -21.02
C ALA A 246 -17.86 -3.50 -21.28
N ARG A 247 -19.16 -3.53 -20.97
CA ARG A 247 -20.05 -2.35 -21.04
C ARG A 247 -20.09 -1.54 -19.76
N LEU A 248 -19.54 -2.07 -18.66
CA LEU A 248 -19.51 -1.43 -17.34
C LEU A 248 -18.21 -0.62 -17.23
N GLU A 249 -18.16 0.52 -17.92
CA GLU A 249 -17.01 1.42 -17.92
C GLU A 249 -16.95 2.25 -16.63
N GLN A 250 -15.72 2.48 -16.16
CA GLN A 250 -15.38 3.55 -15.23
C GLN A 250 -14.45 4.54 -15.95
N PHE A 251 -14.74 5.83 -15.83
CA PHE A 251 -13.98 6.89 -16.49
C PHE A 251 -13.44 7.88 -15.45
N ASP A 252 -12.12 7.95 -15.35
CA ASP A 252 -11.42 8.91 -14.48
C ASP A 252 -10.74 9.98 -15.34
N TYR A 253 -11.04 11.25 -15.08
CA TYR A 253 -10.29 12.37 -15.63
C TYR A 253 -9.28 12.87 -14.60
N GLU A 254 -7.99 12.67 -14.88
CA GLU A 254 -6.89 13.00 -13.98
C GLU A 254 -5.77 13.72 -14.76
N PRO A 255 -5.79 15.07 -14.79
CA PRO A 255 -4.72 15.85 -15.38
C PRO A 255 -3.34 15.52 -14.77
N GLY A 256 -2.36 15.24 -15.62
CA GLY A 256 -1.02 14.79 -15.26
C GLY A 256 -0.89 13.30 -14.94
N ALA A 257 -1.94 12.48 -15.09
CA ALA A 257 -1.89 11.05 -14.77
C ALA A 257 -0.77 10.30 -15.52
N MET A 258 -0.55 10.69 -16.78
CA MET A 258 0.40 10.12 -17.74
C MET A 258 1.68 10.96 -17.87
N LEU A 259 1.90 11.95 -17.00
CA LEU A 259 3.10 12.79 -17.05
C LEU A 259 4.29 12.12 -16.33
N TYR A 260 5.21 11.56 -17.10
CA TYR A 260 6.37 10.82 -16.60
C TYR A 260 7.67 11.29 -17.25
N LYS A 261 8.81 10.92 -16.66
CA LYS A 261 10.14 11.23 -17.19
C LYS A 261 10.35 10.48 -18.52
N GLY A 262 10.57 11.23 -19.60
CA GLY A 262 10.83 10.70 -20.94
C GLY A 262 12.30 10.33 -21.17
N ALA A 263 12.54 9.49 -22.20
CA ALA A 263 13.84 8.91 -22.50
C ALA A 263 14.80 9.80 -23.33
N SER A 264 14.34 10.90 -23.94
CA SER A 264 15.16 11.70 -24.85
C SER A 264 14.88 13.20 -24.83
N GLY A 265 15.97 13.97 -24.93
CA GLY A 265 16.08 15.43 -25.12
C GLY A 265 15.10 16.03 -26.12
N GLY A 266 14.11 16.80 -25.66
CA GLY A 266 13.49 17.81 -26.51
C GLY A 266 14.44 19.00 -26.69
N GLY A 267 14.36 19.69 -27.83
CA GLY A 267 15.10 20.93 -28.12
C GLY A 267 14.62 22.16 -27.34
N THR A 268 14.14 21.96 -26.10
CA THR A 268 13.57 22.95 -25.20
C THR A 268 14.41 23.02 -23.91
N PRO A 269 15.57 23.71 -23.93
CA PRO A 269 16.59 23.55 -22.89
C PRO A 269 16.16 24.02 -21.48
N SER A 270 15.32 25.05 -21.38
CA SER A 270 14.98 25.68 -20.10
C SER A 270 13.84 24.96 -19.36
N ALA A 271 12.81 24.50 -20.09
CA ALA A 271 11.66 23.78 -19.54
C ALA A 271 11.96 22.39 -18.94
N ASP A 272 13.08 21.82 -19.35
CA ASP A 272 13.50 20.45 -19.05
C ASP A 272 14.86 20.40 -18.32
N ASP A 273 15.31 21.53 -17.76
CA ASP A 273 16.55 21.72 -17.01
C ASP A 273 16.84 20.66 -15.94
N ARG A 274 15.79 20.07 -15.35
CA ARG A 274 15.87 19.02 -14.31
C ARG A 274 15.38 17.65 -14.77
N GLY A 275 15.02 17.51 -16.04
CA GLY A 275 14.51 16.28 -16.61
C GLY A 275 13.23 16.51 -17.41
N ILE A 276 13.15 15.77 -18.51
CA ILE A 276 12.09 15.86 -19.50
C ILE A 276 10.92 15.06 -18.99
N ALA A 277 9.78 15.71 -18.76
CA ALA A 277 8.54 14.99 -18.49
C ALA A 277 7.56 15.18 -19.64
N ARG A 278 7.02 14.07 -20.15
CA ARG A 278 6.07 14.05 -21.26
C ARG A 278 4.96 13.06 -20.98
N THR A 279 3.87 13.18 -21.72
CA THR A 279 2.81 12.18 -21.73
C THR A 279 3.36 10.85 -22.19
N ASP A 280 3.26 9.84 -21.32
CA ASP A 280 3.57 8.45 -21.58
C ASP A 280 2.28 7.61 -21.50
N GLU A 281 1.71 7.31 -22.66
CA GLU A 281 0.49 6.50 -22.78
C GLU A 281 0.72 5.03 -22.42
N THR A 282 1.96 4.53 -22.46
CA THR A 282 2.27 3.15 -22.04
C THR A 282 2.15 3.05 -20.53
N ALA A 283 2.70 4.03 -19.81
CA ALA A 283 2.53 4.15 -18.37
C ALA A 283 1.06 4.43 -17.99
N GLY A 284 0.37 5.26 -18.78
CA GLY A 284 -1.07 5.47 -18.67
C GLY A 284 -1.87 4.17 -18.81
N GLN A 285 -1.54 3.34 -19.79
CA GLN A 285 -2.19 2.04 -20.00
C GLN A 285 -1.96 1.10 -18.82
N ARG A 286 -0.74 1.07 -18.26
CA ARG A 286 -0.44 0.31 -17.03
C ARG A 286 -1.27 0.81 -15.85
N LYS A 287 -1.39 2.13 -15.67
CA LYS A 287 -2.23 2.74 -14.62
C LYS A 287 -3.71 2.36 -14.77
N ALA A 288 -4.26 2.40 -15.98
CA ALA A 288 -5.63 1.98 -16.26
C ALA A 288 -5.83 0.48 -15.95
N MET A 289 -4.86 -0.36 -16.31
CA MET A 289 -4.87 -1.78 -16.02
C MET A 289 -4.80 -2.07 -14.51
N ASN A 290 -3.90 -1.39 -13.78
CA ASN A 290 -3.77 -1.52 -12.34
C ASN A 290 -5.09 -1.21 -11.62
N ARG A 291 -5.74 -0.10 -11.98
CA ARG A 291 -7.05 0.27 -11.41
C ARG A 291 -8.15 -0.72 -11.76
N LEU A 292 -8.15 -1.24 -12.98
CA LEU A 292 -9.13 -2.23 -13.41
C LEU A 292 -8.99 -3.54 -12.63
N TYR A 293 -7.77 -4.06 -12.47
CA TYR A 293 -7.53 -5.25 -11.65
C TYR A 293 -7.85 -5.02 -10.19
N GLY A 294 -7.44 -3.88 -9.61
CA GLY A 294 -7.77 -3.54 -8.22
C GLY A 294 -9.27 -3.51 -7.93
N LYS A 295 -10.08 -2.94 -8.82
CA LYS A 295 -11.56 -2.96 -8.72
C LYS A 295 -12.19 -4.34 -8.87
N ARG A 296 -11.41 -5.33 -9.32
CA ARG A 296 -11.85 -6.70 -9.63
C ARG A 296 -11.25 -7.74 -8.69
N ASN A 297 -10.52 -7.35 -7.65
CA ASN A 297 -9.94 -8.29 -6.68
C ASN A 297 -10.99 -9.21 -6.05
N ASP A 298 -12.21 -8.74 -5.81
CA ASP A 298 -13.31 -9.57 -5.25
C ASP A 298 -14.26 -10.13 -6.33
N ALA A 299 -13.89 -10.08 -7.61
CA ALA A 299 -14.71 -10.63 -8.70
C ALA A 299 -14.84 -12.15 -8.59
N ASN A 300 -13.78 -12.83 -8.13
CA ASN A 300 -13.77 -14.25 -7.81
C ASN A 300 -12.94 -14.49 -6.54
N VAL A 301 -13.62 -14.87 -5.46
CA VAL A 301 -13.01 -15.10 -4.15
C VAL A 301 -13.28 -16.53 -3.72
N VAL A 302 -12.26 -17.17 -3.17
CA VAL A 302 -12.37 -18.44 -2.44
C VAL A 302 -12.13 -18.12 -0.97
N SER A 303 -13.01 -18.58 -0.08
CA SER A 303 -12.79 -18.55 1.36
C SER A 303 -12.71 -19.97 1.89
N LEU A 304 -11.84 -20.22 2.87
CA LEU A 304 -11.67 -21.56 3.46
C LEU A 304 -11.23 -21.47 4.92
N GLU A 305 -11.30 -22.60 5.62
CA GLU A 305 -10.68 -22.79 6.93
C GLU A 305 -9.50 -23.77 6.84
N SER A 306 -8.46 -23.55 7.64
CA SER A 306 -7.28 -24.43 7.70
C SER A 306 -6.63 -24.44 9.09
N ASN A 307 -5.80 -25.45 9.36
CA ASN A 307 -4.91 -25.53 10.52
C ASN A 307 -3.43 -25.24 10.18
N VAL A 308 -3.18 -24.59 9.04
CA VAL A 308 -1.83 -24.22 8.58
C VAL A 308 -1.57 -22.74 8.89
N LEU A 309 -0.59 -22.46 9.73
CA LEU A 309 -0.23 -21.10 10.15
C LEU A 309 0.29 -20.25 8.98
N GLU A 310 1.06 -20.88 8.10
CA GLU A 310 1.76 -20.24 6.98
C GLU A 310 0.85 -19.71 5.86
N LEU A 311 -0.47 -19.88 5.96
CA LEU A 311 -1.45 -19.31 5.02
C LEU A 311 -1.64 -17.81 5.25
N ALA A 312 -0.58 -17.05 5.02
CA ALA A 312 -0.51 -15.60 5.18
C ALA A 312 -0.61 -14.86 3.83
N PRO A 313 -1.03 -13.58 3.82
CA PRO A 313 -1.07 -12.74 2.62
C PRO A 313 0.22 -12.77 1.80
N GLY A 314 0.09 -12.88 0.47
CA GLY A 314 1.23 -12.96 -0.45
C GLY A 314 1.71 -14.38 -0.74
N ARG A 315 1.26 -15.39 0.02
CA ARG A 315 1.54 -16.80 -0.26
C ARG A 315 0.57 -17.37 -1.30
N ILE A 316 1.05 -18.33 -2.08
CA ILE A 316 0.22 -19.09 -3.03
C ILE A 316 0.13 -20.54 -2.56
N LEU A 317 -1.08 -21.11 -2.57
CA LEU A 317 -1.31 -22.54 -2.32
C LEU A 317 -2.10 -23.22 -3.44
N SER A 318 -2.06 -24.54 -3.45
CA SER A 318 -2.89 -25.39 -4.30
C SER A 318 -3.72 -26.33 -3.43
N VAL A 319 -5.02 -26.39 -3.70
CA VAL A 319 -5.97 -27.25 -2.97
C VAL A 319 -6.30 -28.49 -3.78
N PHE A 320 -6.18 -29.67 -3.17
CA PHE A 320 -6.41 -30.96 -3.81
C PHE A 320 -7.75 -31.57 -3.35
N ASN A 321 -8.34 -32.42 -4.19
CA ASN A 321 -9.59 -33.15 -3.90
C ASN A 321 -10.84 -32.28 -3.66
N HIS A 322 -10.85 -31.01 -4.12
CA HIS A 322 -12.07 -30.22 -4.12
C HIS A 322 -12.79 -30.32 -5.48
N PRO A 323 -14.12 -30.55 -5.53
CA PRO A 323 -14.84 -30.75 -6.80
C PRO A 323 -14.98 -29.47 -7.65
N HIS A 324 -14.84 -28.29 -7.06
CA HIS A 324 -14.95 -27.01 -7.78
C HIS A 324 -13.67 -26.67 -8.54
N SER A 325 -13.77 -26.42 -9.85
CA SER A 325 -12.63 -26.23 -10.76
C SER A 325 -11.70 -25.07 -10.40
N THR A 326 -12.24 -23.94 -9.92
CA THR A 326 -11.43 -22.80 -9.46
C THR A 326 -10.53 -23.14 -8.28
N VAL A 327 -10.97 -24.05 -7.40
CA VAL A 327 -10.25 -24.41 -6.17
C VAL A 327 -9.11 -25.37 -6.48
N GLY A 328 -9.35 -26.34 -7.37
CA GLY A 328 -8.35 -27.30 -7.84
C GLY A 328 -7.53 -26.85 -9.05
N ALA A 329 -7.51 -25.55 -9.36
CA ALA A 329 -6.78 -25.03 -10.51
C ALA A 329 -5.26 -25.17 -10.32
N SER A 330 -4.54 -25.50 -11.40
CA SER A 330 -3.07 -25.71 -11.37
C SER A 330 -2.28 -24.45 -11.07
N ASP A 331 -2.84 -23.28 -11.37
CA ASP A 331 -2.15 -21.98 -11.22
C ASP A 331 -2.05 -21.55 -9.75
N GLY A 332 -2.82 -22.18 -8.85
CA GLY A 332 -2.85 -21.87 -7.43
C GLY A 332 -3.79 -20.73 -7.06
N LEU A 333 -3.89 -20.50 -5.75
CA LEU A 333 -4.70 -19.47 -5.10
C LEU A 333 -3.78 -18.59 -4.26
N LEU A 334 -3.79 -17.28 -4.55
CA LEU A 334 -3.08 -16.27 -3.78
C LEU A 334 -3.88 -15.92 -2.52
N VAL A 335 -3.27 -16.05 -1.36
CA VAL A 335 -3.84 -15.62 -0.09
C VAL A 335 -3.89 -14.09 -0.05
N THR A 336 -5.08 -13.54 0.16
CA THR A 336 -5.30 -12.09 0.26
C THR A 336 -5.61 -11.62 1.67
N ALA A 337 -6.17 -12.48 2.52
CA ALA A 337 -6.39 -12.18 3.92
C ALA A 337 -6.40 -13.47 4.75
N CYS A 338 -6.03 -13.36 6.01
CA CYS A 338 -6.13 -14.45 6.97
C CYS A 338 -6.46 -13.89 8.37
N VAL A 339 -7.29 -14.64 9.11
CA VAL A 339 -7.61 -14.38 10.50
C VAL A 339 -7.35 -15.66 11.29
N LEU A 340 -6.48 -15.59 12.30
CA LEU A 340 -6.25 -16.66 13.26
C LEU A 340 -6.86 -16.26 14.59
N GLU A 341 -7.80 -17.03 15.11
CA GLU A 341 -8.42 -16.74 16.41
C GLU A 341 -8.57 -18.00 17.25
N ALA A 342 -8.23 -17.91 18.54
CA ALA A 342 -8.59 -18.91 19.54
C ALA A 342 -8.50 -18.40 20.98
N ASP A 343 -9.30 -19.04 21.83
CA ASP A 343 -9.13 -19.04 23.29
C ASP A 343 -8.08 -20.07 23.74
N TYR A 344 -7.61 -19.94 24.98
CA TYR A 344 -6.57 -20.76 25.62
C TYR A 344 -6.71 -22.28 25.40
N ASP A 345 -7.92 -22.81 25.56
CA ASP A 345 -8.23 -24.24 25.44
C ASP A 345 -8.90 -24.59 24.09
N GLY A 346 -9.04 -23.61 23.20
CA GLY A 346 -9.72 -23.75 21.92
C GLY A 346 -8.80 -24.29 20.82
N ASP A 347 -9.39 -25.05 19.90
CA ASP A 347 -8.77 -25.28 18.60
C ASP A 347 -8.82 -23.97 17.81
N TRP A 348 -7.68 -23.46 17.36
CA TRP A 348 -7.65 -22.35 16.42
C TRP A 348 -7.88 -22.84 15.00
N ARG A 349 -8.42 -21.97 14.15
CA ARG A 349 -8.48 -22.16 12.70
C ARG A 349 -8.11 -20.86 12.00
N ALA A 350 -7.33 -20.98 10.93
CA ALA A 350 -7.13 -19.91 9.98
C ALA A 350 -8.37 -19.78 9.11
N GLN A 351 -9.02 -18.62 9.13
CA GLN A 351 -10.01 -18.22 8.14
C GLN A 351 -9.28 -17.46 7.04
N VAL A 352 -9.26 -18.01 5.83
CA VAL A 352 -8.41 -17.51 4.75
C VAL A 352 -9.29 -17.06 3.57
N GLU A 353 -9.02 -15.87 3.06
CA GLU A 353 -9.56 -15.40 1.78
C GLU A 353 -8.48 -15.44 0.71
N LEU A 354 -8.87 -15.91 -0.48
CA LEU A 354 -7.97 -16.14 -1.59
C LEU A 354 -8.60 -15.70 -2.91
N VAL A 355 -7.72 -15.42 -3.87
CA VAL A 355 -8.07 -15.14 -5.26
C VAL A 355 -7.28 -16.07 -6.20
N PRO A 356 -7.79 -16.38 -7.41
CA PRO A 356 -7.03 -17.17 -8.38
C PRO A 356 -5.72 -16.48 -8.77
N ALA A 357 -4.59 -17.19 -8.67
CA ALA A 357 -3.28 -16.66 -9.07
C ALA A 357 -3.12 -16.55 -10.61
N SER A 358 -4.09 -17.05 -11.38
CA SER A 358 -4.16 -16.85 -12.83
C SER A 358 -4.59 -15.44 -13.25
N VAL A 359 -5.01 -14.60 -12.31
CA VAL A 359 -5.41 -13.21 -12.54
C VAL A 359 -4.42 -12.28 -11.85
N PRO A 360 -3.91 -11.24 -12.54
CA PRO A 360 -3.04 -10.26 -11.91
C PRO A 360 -3.67 -9.60 -10.69
N TYR A 361 -2.97 -9.61 -9.56
CA TYR A 361 -3.44 -8.97 -8.34
C TYR A 361 -2.88 -7.55 -8.24
N ARG A 362 -3.75 -6.56 -8.05
CA ARG A 362 -3.34 -5.17 -7.87
C ARG A 362 -4.11 -4.58 -6.69
N PRO A 363 -3.50 -3.77 -5.82
CA PRO A 363 -4.24 -3.12 -4.74
C PRO A 363 -5.40 -2.27 -5.30
N GLU A 364 -6.56 -2.28 -4.62
CA GLU A 364 -7.67 -1.40 -4.98
C GLU A 364 -7.34 0.03 -4.58
N ALA A 365 -7.64 1.00 -5.46
CA ALA A 365 -7.43 2.42 -5.18
C ALA A 365 -8.50 2.97 -4.24
N VAL A 366 -8.38 2.67 -2.94
CA VAL A 366 -9.31 3.04 -1.87
C VAL A 366 -8.81 4.21 -1.03
N THR A 367 -7.50 4.47 -1.02
CA THR A 367 -6.93 5.54 -0.21
C THR A 367 -7.26 6.89 -0.86
N PRO A 368 -7.90 7.82 -0.12
CA PRO A 368 -8.35 9.09 -0.69
C PRO A 368 -7.15 9.92 -1.14
N LYS A 369 -7.30 10.59 -2.29
CA LYS A 369 -6.34 11.60 -2.73
C LYS A 369 -6.57 12.88 -1.93
N PRO A 370 -5.51 13.61 -1.56
CA PRO A 370 -5.66 14.89 -0.89
C PRO A 370 -6.38 15.88 -1.80
N GLU A 371 -7.36 16.57 -1.25
CA GLU A 371 -8.10 17.64 -1.93
C GLU A 371 -7.63 19.00 -1.42
N LEU A 372 -7.43 19.92 -2.35
CA LEU A 372 -7.09 21.31 -2.04
C LEU A 372 -8.34 22.17 -2.18
N HIS A 373 -8.81 22.74 -1.07
CA HIS A 373 -10.00 23.57 -1.04
C HIS A 373 -9.64 25.05 -1.25
N GLY A 374 -9.59 25.49 -2.51
CA GLY A 374 -9.39 26.90 -2.87
C GLY A 374 -8.14 27.15 -3.69
N VAL A 375 -7.63 28.38 -3.60
CA VAL A 375 -6.40 28.83 -4.24
C VAL A 375 -5.43 29.21 -3.12
N GLU A 376 -4.17 28.81 -3.26
CA GLU A 376 -3.12 29.14 -2.29
C GLU A 376 -2.17 30.17 -2.90
N SER A 377 -1.65 31.08 -2.07
CA SER A 377 -0.55 31.91 -2.51
C SER A 377 0.80 31.19 -2.42
N ALA A 378 1.72 31.58 -3.29
CA ALA A 378 3.10 31.10 -3.29
C ALA A 378 4.05 32.22 -3.73
N THR A 379 5.34 32.11 -3.36
CA THR A 379 6.36 33.09 -3.74
C THR A 379 7.13 32.60 -4.97
N VAL A 380 7.26 33.45 -5.99
CA VAL A 380 8.07 33.13 -7.19
C VAL A 380 9.54 32.99 -6.81
N VAL A 381 10.20 31.94 -7.29
CA VAL A 381 11.60 31.62 -6.99
C VAL A 381 12.40 31.32 -8.26
N GLY A 382 13.71 31.51 -8.17
CA GLY A 382 14.65 31.23 -9.25
C GLY A 382 16.11 31.25 -8.78
N PRO A 383 17.07 31.19 -9.72
CA PRO A 383 18.49 31.17 -9.40
C PRO A 383 18.95 32.44 -8.68
N PHE A 384 20.00 32.32 -7.88
CA PHE A 384 20.58 33.47 -7.18
C PHE A 384 21.08 34.53 -8.16
N GLY A 385 20.71 35.80 -7.92
CA GLY A 385 21.11 36.95 -8.72
C GLY A 385 20.23 37.22 -9.94
N GLU A 386 19.29 36.32 -10.27
CA GLU A 386 18.30 36.54 -11.32
C GLU A 386 17.10 37.34 -10.79
N GLU A 387 16.49 38.13 -11.67
CA GLU A 387 15.22 38.83 -11.37
C GLU A 387 14.02 38.09 -11.99
N ILE A 388 14.22 37.41 -13.12
CA ILE A 388 13.19 36.70 -13.89
C ILE A 388 13.67 35.29 -14.17
N HIS A 389 12.87 34.28 -13.83
CA HIS A 389 13.17 32.88 -14.15
C HIS A 389 11.97 32.22 -14.80
N THR A 390 12.03 32.05 -16.12
CA THR A 390 10.97 31.47 -16.94
C THR A 390 11.55 30.50 -17.97
N ASP A 391 10.70 29.58 -18.45
CA ASP A 391 10.98 28.81 -19.66
C ASP A 391 10.26 29.36 -20.91
N GLU A 392 10.39 28.64 -22.04
CA GLU A 392 9.82 29.05 -23.32
C GLU A 392 8.28 29.11 -23.36
N TYR A 393 7.60 28.59 -22.34
CA TYR A 393 6.14 28.65 -22.20
C TYR A 393 5.69 29.75 -21.22
N GLY A 394 6.59 30.60 -20.72
CA GLY A 394 6.22 31.64 -19.75
C GLY A 394 5.90 31.07 -18.35
N ARG A 395 6.41 29.86 -18.04
CA ARG A 395 6.16 29.17 -16.77
C ARG A 395 7.14 29.64 -15.72
N ILE A 396 6.72 29.60 -14.46
CA ILE A 396 7.55 29.99 -13.31
C ILE A 396 7.77 28.81 -12.36
N ARG A 397 8.67 29.00 -11.41
CA ARG A 397 8.76 28.15 -10.21
C ARG A 397 8.35 28.95 -8.99
N VAL A 398 7.77 28.26 -8.02
CA VAL A 398 7.28 28.88 -6.79
C VAL A 398 7.78 28.11 -5.57
N HIS A 399 7.78 28.78 -4.44
CA HIS A 399 7.89 28.19 -3.12
C HIS A 399 6.53 28.33 -2.43
N PHE A 400 5.91 27.19 -2.13
CA PHE A 400 4.67 27.15 -1.36
C PHE A 400 4.95 27.46 0.11
N HIS A 401 4.05 28.16 0.78
CA HIS A 401 4.26 28.59 2.17
C HIS A 401 4.29 27.44 3.18
N TRP A 402 3.67 26.31 2.85
CA TRP A 402 3.70 25.08 3.66
C TRP A 402 4.97 24.23 3.42
N ASP A 403 5.74 24.52 2.37
CA ASP A 403 6.94 23.75 2.05
C ASP A 403 8.08 24.11 3.02
N ARG A 404 8.52 23.12 3.79
CA ARG A 404 9.55 23.25 4.81
C ARG A 404 10.91 22.71 4.36
N GLU A 405 10.96 22.02 3.23
CA GLU A 405 12.13 21.24 2.81
C GLU A 405 12.90 21.92 1.67
N SER A 406 12.25 22.75 0.85
CA SER A 406 12.94 23.47 -0.22
C SER A 406 13.83 24.62 0.27
N ARG A 407 14.78 24.99 -0.58
CA ARG A 407 15.75 26.06 -0.33
C ARG A 407 15.30 27.43 -0.85
N ARG A 408 14.02 27.58 -1.20
CA ARG A 408 13.45 28.82 -1.77
C ARG A 408 14.21 29.34 -3.00
N ASN A 409 14.64 28.42 -3.86
CA ASN A 409 15.39 28.70 -5.08
C ASN A 409 14.75 27.99 -6.29
N GLU A 410 15.45 27.92 -7.40
CA GLU A 410 15.00 27.25 -8.62
C GLU A 410 14.77 25.74 -8.45
N THR A 411 15.05 25.14 -7.29
CA THR A 411 14.72 23.74 -6.99
C THR A 411 13.38 23.54 -6.34
N SER A 412 12.65 24.59 -5.96
CA SER A 412 11.54 24.48 -5.00
C SER A 412 10.31 23.78 -5.56
N SER A 413 10.00 23.97 -6.85
CA SER A 413 8.84 23.36 -7.49
C SER A 413 9.13 22.92 -8.93
N CYS A 414 8.17 22.21 -9.51
CA CYS A 414 8.11 22.06 -10.95
C CYS A 414 7.74 23.40 -11.64
N TRP A 415 7.92 23.45 -12.96
CA TRP A 415 7.48 24.56 -13.81
C TRP A 415 5.95 24.64 -13.87
N LEU A 416 5.37 25.74 -13.40
CA LEU A 416 3.94 26.01 -13.34
C LEU A 416 3.50 27.03 -14.40
N PRO A 417 2.39 26.79 -15.13
CA PRO A 417 1.83 27.76 -16.08
C PRO A 417 1.30 29.00 -15.36
N CYS A 418 1.60 30.17 -15.93
CA CYS A 418 1.06 31.45 -15.47
C CYS A 418 -0.18 31.81 -16.27
N ASN A 419 -1.26 32.18 -15.58
CA ASN A 419 -2.39 32.82 -16.24
C ASN A 419 -1.95 34.16 -16.87
N GLN A 420 -2.50 34.49 -18.03
CA GLN A 420 -2.19 35.71 -18.78
C GLN A 420 -3.48 36.49 -19.05
N PRO A 421 -3.45 37.84 -19.13
CA PRO A 421 -4.64 38.63 -19.39
C PRO A 421 -5.28 38.31 -20.75
N TRP A 422 -4.48 37.86 -21.72
CA TRP A 422 -4.96 37.41 -23.03
C TRP A 422 -3.95 36.48 -23.70
N ALA A 423 -4.36 35.26 -24.06
CA ALA A 423 -3.50 34.26 -24.72
C ALA A 423 -4.10 33.79 -26.05
N GLY A 424 -3.39 34.05 -27.15
CA GLY A 424 -3.64 33.50 -28.50
C GLY A 424 -2.47 32.64 -28.97
N SER A 425 -2.59 32.03 -30.17
CA SER A 425 -1.58 31.07 -30.65
C SER A 425 -0.16 31.64 -30.82
N THR A 426 -0.03 32.94 -31.10
CA THR A 426 1.26 33.65 -31.27
C THR A 426 1.19 35.13 -30.87
N PHE A 427 0.09 35.58 -30.25
CA PHE A 427 -0.14 36.96 -29.85
C PHE A 427 -0.96 36.99 -28.57
N GLY A 428 -0.86 38.09 -27.82
CA GLY A 428 -1.54 38.23 -26.54
C GLY A 428 -0.86 39.25 -25.65
N GLY A 429 -1.36 39.39 -24.42
CA GLY A 429 -0.71 40.14 -23.36
C GLY A 429 0.11 39.21 -22.48
N VAL A 430 1.38 39.54 -22.24
CA VAL A 430 2.28 38.74 -21.39
C VAL A 430 2.75 39.60 -20.22
N ASN A 431 2.52 39.12 -19.00
CA ASN A 431 3.12 39.66 -17.79
C ASN A 431 3.71 38.50 -16.98
N LEU A 432 5.04 38.39 -16.94
CA LEU A 432 5.73 37.31 -16.25
C LEU A 432 6.02 37.71 -14.80
N PRO A 433 5.58 36.90 -13.81
CA PRO A 433 5.93 37.11 -12.42
C PRO A 433 7.45 37.08 -12.20
N ARG A 434 7.95 38.03 -11.40
CA ARG A 434 9.38 38.16 -11.04
C ARG A 434 9.68 37.43 -9.74
N ILE A 435 10.94 37.02 -9.56
CA ILE A 435 11.41 36.36 -8.34
C ILE A 435 11.10 37.25 -7.12
N GLY A 436 10.55 36.65 -6.07
CA GLY A 436 10.14 37.33 -4.84
C GLY A 436 8.71 37.90 -4.85
N GLN A 437 8.02 37.90 -6.00
CA GLN A 437 6.60 38.28 -6.04
C GLN A 437 5.72 37.17 -5.48
N GLU A 438 4.59 37.55 -4.88
CA GLU A 438 3.54 36.62 -4.45
C GLU A 438 2.54 36.41 -5.60
N VAL A 439 2.16 35.17 -5.84
CA VAL A 439 1.20 34.75 -6.87
C VAL A 439 0.10 33.88 -6.25
N LEU A 440 -1.03 33.78 -6.95
CA LEU A 440 -2.16 32.90 -6.64
C LEU A 440 -2.23 31.74 -7.64
#